data_AF-A0A6L9ZJI7-F1
#
_entry.id   AF-A0A6L9ZJI7-F1
#
_cell.length_a   1.000
_cell.length_b   1.000
_cell.length_c   1.000
_cell.angle_alpha   90.00
_cell.angle_beta   90.00
_cell.angle_gamma   90.00
#
_symmetry.space_group_name_H-M   'P 1'
#
loop_
_entity.id
_entity.type
_entity.pdbx_description
1 polymer ?
#
loop_
_entity_poly.entity_id
_entity_poly.type
_entity_poly.pdbx_seq_one_letter_code
_entity_poly.pdbx_strand_id
1 'polypeptide(L)'
;MWQPNIKHLTPEQETLIPIYQEKWHNLSLLTGAIDRHEAKLAINAAYTAIGKPVPDIVFCDSPYGFFQIILNQLQQHIDSQLKSQLQPRLE
;
A
#
# COMPACT_ATOMS: atom_id res chain seq x y z
N MET A 1 13.99 13.22 12.87
CA MET A 1 14.95 13.06 11.75
C MET A 1 14.96 14.35 10.97
N TRP A 2 16.13 14.99 10.87
CA TRP A 2 16.32 16.17 10.03
C TRP A 2 16.76 15.69 8.65
N GLN A 3 15.91 15.81 7.63
CA GLN A 3 16.35 15.63 6.25
C GLN A 3 16.95 16.96 5.77
N PRO A 4 18.21 16.98 5.31
CA PRO A 4 18.79 18.21 4.77
C PRO A 4 17.99 18.65 3.55
N ASN A 5 17.75 19.96 3.45
CA ASN A 5 17.06 20.56 2.31
C ASN A 5 17.99 20.46 1.08
N ILE A 6 17.69 19.51 0.19
CA ILE A 6 18.44 19.32 -1.06
C ILE A 6 17.99 20.40 -2.04
N LYS A 7 18.84 21.42 -2.26
CA LYS A 7 18.55 22.52 -3.19
C LYS A 7 18.78 22.15 -4.66
N HIS A 8 19.75 21.27 -4.90
CA HIS A 8 20.14 20.80 -6.23
C HIS A 8 20.53 19.33 -6.15
N LEU A 9 20.30 18.58 -7.23
CA LEU A 9 20.81 17.23 -7.38
C LEU A 9 22.31 17.27 -7.63
N THR A 10 23.01 16.23 -7.21
CA THR A 10 24.42 16.03 -7.57
C THR A 10 24.54 15.64 -9.06
N PRO A 11 25.64 15.95 -9.76
CA PRO A 11 25.85 15.52 -11.14
C PRO A 11 25.70 14.00 -11.32
N GLU A 12 26.09 13.23 -10.32
CA GLU A 12 25.92 11.77 -10.28
C GLU A 12 24.44 11.39 -10.25
N GLN A 13 23.63 12.06 -9.42
CA GLN A 13 22.17 11.83 -9.38
C GLN A 13 21.49 12.22 -10.69
N GLU A 14 21.88 13.34 -11.31
CA GLU A 14 21.33 13.78 -12.60
C GLU A 14 21.63 12.78 -13.72
N THR A 15 22.85 12.24 -13.72
CA THR A 15 23.26 11.19 -14.67
C THR A 15 22.44 9.91 -14.52
N LEU A 16 21.95 9.62 -13.31
CA LEU A 16 21.12 8.44 -13.04
C LEU A 16 19.64 8.63 -13.43
N ILE A 17 19.15 9.86 -13.56
CA ILE A 17 17.74 10.14 -13.90
C ILE A 17 17.29 9.39 -15.16
N PRO A 18 17.96 9.53 -16.33
CA PRO A 18 17.50 8.86 -17.56
C PRO A 18 17.51 7.34 -17.43
N ILE A 19 18.48 6.77 -16.71
CA ILE A 19 18.61 5.32 -16.48
C ILE A 19 17.40 4.81 -15.69
N TYR A 20 17.01 5.51 -14.62
CA TYR A 20 15.85 5.13 -13.83
C TYR A 20 14.54 5.39 -14.59
N GLN A 21 14.45 6.48 -15.37
CA GLN A 21 13.28 6.73 -16.21
C GLN A 21 13.05 5.58 -17.19
N GLU A 22 14.08 5.15 -17.92
CA GLU A 22 13.99 4.02 -18.83
C GLU A 22 13.60 2.72 -18.10
N LYS A 23 14.24 2.44 -16.97
CA LYS A 23 13.91 1.28 -16.13
C LYS A 23 12.43 1.25 -15.74
N TRP A 24 11.90 2.36 -15.21
CA TRP A 24 10.51 2.41 -14.75
C TRP A 24 9.51 2.44 -15.90
N HIS A 25 9.86 3.08 -17.02
CA HIS A 25 9.06 3.05 -18.23
C HIS A 25 8.86 1.61 -18.73
N ASN A 26 9.95 0.84 -18.85
CA ASN A 26 9.89 -0.55 -19.27
C ASN A 26 9.05 -1.42 -18.33
N LEU A 27 9.15 -1.20 -17.02
CA LEU A 27 8.33 -1.91 -16.03
C LEU A 27 6.84 -1.52 -16.12
N SER A 28 6.53 -0.26 -16.43
CA SER A 28 5.13 0.21 -16.53
C SER A 28 4.38 -0.40 -17.71
N LEU A 29 5.10 -0.84 -18.74
CA LEU A 29 4.55 -1.52 -19.91
C LEU A 29 4.28 -3.01 -19.68
N LEU A 30 4.77 -3.58 -18.56
CA LEU A 30 4.48 -4.96 -18.21
C LEU A 30 3.03 -5.10 -17.75
N THR A 31 2.27 -5.94 -18.45
CA THR A 31 0.86 -6.22 -18.15
C THR A 31 0.65 -7.50 -17.34
N GLY A 32 1.75 -8.17 -16.95
CA GLY A 32 1.70 -9.39 -16.14
C GLY A 32 1.21 -9.12 -14.72
N ALA A 33 0.62 -10.14 -14.10
CA ALA A 33 0.28 -10.08 -12.68
C ALA A 33 1.55 -9.87 -11.84
N ILE A 34 1.45 -9.00 -10.83
CA ILE A 34 2.54 -8.80 -9.86
C ILE A 34 2.76 -10.06 -9.03
N ASP A 35 4.03 -10.40 -8.77
CA ASP A 35 4.36 -11.42 -7.77
C ASP A 35 3.99 -10.90 -6.38
N ARG A 36 2.94 -11.48 -5.79
CA ARG A 36 2.41 -11.05 -4.50
C ARG A 36 3.37 -11.32 -3.34
N HIS A 37 4.23 -12.35 -3.44
CA HIS A 37 5.21 -12.68 -2.41
C HIS A 37 6.32 -11.63 -2.39
N GLU A 38 6.93 -11.38 -3.54
CA GLU A 38 7.99 -10.38 -3.68
C GLU A 38 7.48 -8.97 -3.37
N ALA A 39 6.26 -8.63 -3.82
CA ALA A 39 5.63 -7.35 -3.49
C ALA A 39 5.46 -7.17 -1.98
N LYS A 40 5.03 -8.22 -1.26
CA LYS A 40 4.88 -8.18 0.20
C LYS A 40 6.22 -7.97 0.90
N LEU A 41 7.27 -8.70 0.49
CA LEU A 41 8.62 -8.53 1.03
C LEU A 41 9.14 -7.11 0.81
N ALA A 42 8.96 -6.57 -0.40
CA ALA A 42 9.40 -5.22 -0.75
C ALA A 42 8.67 -4.14 0.07
N ILE A 43 7.33 -4.23 0.20
CA ILE A 43 6.54 -3.28 1.00
C ILE A 43 6.97 -3.34 2.47
N ASN A 44 7.11 -4.54 3.04
CA ASN A 44 7.52 -4.72 4.43
C ASN A 44 8.91 -4.12 4.69
N ALA A 45 9.86 -4.38 3.79
CA ALA A 45 11.21 -3.82 3.87
C ALA A 45 11.19 -2.29 3.80
N ALA A 46 10.40 -1.70 2.89
CA ALA A 46 10.27 -0.26 2.75
C ALA A 46 9.71 0.40 4.01
N TYR A 47 8.62 -0.14 4.58
CA TYR A 47 8.04 0.36 5.83
C TYR A 47 8.99 0.24 7.01
N THR A 48 9.69 -0.89 7.11
CA THR A 48 10.71 -1.12 8.14
C THR A 48 11.86 -0.11 8.02
N ALA A 49 12.34 0.15 6.79
CA ALA A 49 13.43 1.08 6.54
C ALA A 49 13.09 2.52 6.95
N ILE A 50 11.82 2.93 6.86
CA ILE A 50 11.35 4.24 7.31
C ILE A 50 10.85 4.24 8.78
N GLY A 51 11.04 3.15 9.52
CA GLY A 51 10.65 3.03 10.92
C GLY A 51 9.14 3.04 11.15
N LYS A 52 8.35 2.58 10.18
CA LYS A 52 6.89 2.49 10.27
C LYS A 52 6.46 1.03 10.49
N PRO A 53 5.32 0.81 11.17
CA PRO A 53 4.77 -0.53 11.30
C PRO A 53 4.41 -1.07 9.92
N VAL A 54 4.67 -2.35 9.72
CA VAL A 54 4.33 -3.05 8.48
C VAL A 54 2.80 -3.05 8.31
N PRO A 55 2.27 -2.67 7.13
CA PRO A 55 0.83 -2.61 6.90
C PRO A 55 0.24 -3.99 6.59
N ASP A 56 -1.08 -4.10 6.80
CA ASP A 56 -1.86 -5.18 6.19
C ASP A 56 -1.99 -4.92 4.68
N ILE A 57 -1.58 -5.91 3.89
CA ILE A 57 -1.54 -5.80 2.43
C ILE A 57 -2.66 -6.67 1.85
N VAL A 58 -3.58 -6.04 1.13
CA VAL A 58 -4.70 -6.69 0.47
C VAL A 58 -4.51 -6.61 -1.04
N PHE A 59 -4.42 -7.76 -1.70
CA PHE A 59 -4.38 -7.86 -3.16
C PHE A 59 -5.79 -8.10 -3.70
N CYS A 60 -6.20 -7.32 -4.69
CA CYS A 60 -7.49 -7.45 -5.35
C CYS A 60 -7.27 -7.75 -6.83
N ASP A 61 -7.95 -8.76 -7.36
CA ASP A 61 -7.85 -9.15 -8.78
C ASP A 61 -8.65 -8.23 -9.71
N SER A 62 -9.52 -7.38 -9.15
CA SER A 62 -10.27 -6.38 -9.90
C SER A 62 -10.74 -5.25 -8.99
N PRO A 63 -11.12 -4.09 -9.58
CA PRO A 63 -11.79 -3.03 -8.83
C PRO A 63 -13.06 -3.50 -8.13
N TYR A 64 -13.83 -4.40 -8.76
CA TYR A 64 -15.03 -4.97 -8.13
C TYR A 64 -14.70 -5.82 -6.90
N GLY A 65 -13.64 -6.65 -6.97
CA GLY A 65 -13.18 -7.43 -5.82
C GLY A 65 -12.79 -6.56 -4.63
N PHE A 66 -12.16 -5.41 -4.89
CA PHE A 66 -11.88 -4.42 -3.85
C PHE A 66 -13.17 -3.90 -3.19
N PHE A 67 -14.18 -3.49 -3.97
CA PHE A 67 -15.45 -3.03 -3.42
C PHE A 67 -16.13 -4.09 -2.55
N GLN A 68 -16.10 -5.36 -2.97
CA GLN A 68 -16.66 -6.45 -2.19
C GLN A 68 -16.00 -6.58 -0.81
N ILE A 69 -14.67 -6.49 -0.75
CA ILE A 69 -13.93 -6.54 0.52
C ILE A 69 -14.34 -5.39 1.43
N ILE A 70 -14.38 -4.17 0.90
CA ILE A 70 -14.75 -2.97 1.68
C ILE A 70 -16.19 -3.05 2.18
N LEU A 71 -17.15 -3.45 1.33
CA LEU A 71 -18.55 -3.57 1.70
C LEU A 71 -18.75 -4.62 2.79
N ASN A 72 -18.07 -5.76 2.70
CA ASN A 72 -18.15 -6.81 3.73
C ASN A 72 -17.59 -6.33 5.07
N GLN A 73 -16.46 -5.61 5.06
CA GLN A 73 -15.88 -5.03 6.29
C GLN A 73 -16.80 -4.00 6.91
N LEU A 74 -17.42 -3.14 6.08
CA LEU A 74 -18.37 -2.14 6.54
C LEU A 74 -19.61 -2.79 7.17
N GLN A 75 -20.16 -3.82 6.52
CA GLN A 75 -21.32 -4.55 7.04
C GLN A 75 -21.01 -5.17 8.40
N GLN A 76 -19.87 -5.87 8.53
CA GLN A 76 -19.44 -6.45 9.81
C GLN A 76 -19.27 -5.39 10.90
N HIS A 77 -18.71 -4.23 10.54
CA HIS A 77 -18.57 -3.13 11.48
C HIS A 77 -19.93 -2.62 11.95
N ILE A 78 -20.87 -2.36 11.04
CA ILE A 78 -22.23 -1.93 11.35
C ILE A 78 -22.93 -2.95 12.25
N ASP A 79 -22.88 -4.23 11.92
CA ASP A 79 -23.51 -5.30 12.71
C ASP A 79 -22.94 -5.36 14.13
N SER A 80 -21.62 -5.20 14.27
CA SER A 80 -20.96 -5.18 15.58
C SER A 80 -21.39 -3.98 16.44
N GLN A 81 -21.56 -2.81 15.82
CA GLN A 81 -22.02 -1.58 16.48
C GLN A 81 -23.49 -1.68 16.90
N LEU A 82 -24.35 -2.24 16.03
CA LEU A 82 -25.75 -2.44 16.36
C LEU A 82 -25.90 -3.42 17.53
N LYS A 83 -25.15 -4.52 17.53
CA LYS A 83 -25.17 -5.49 18.62
C LYS A 83 -24.74 -4.87 19.95
N SER A 84 -23.66 -4.09 19.96
CA SER A 84 -23.16 -3.46 21.20
C SER A 84 -24.13 -2.43 21.78
N GLN A 85 -24.93 -1.76 20.95
CA GLN A 85 -25.92 -0.78 21.39
C GLN A 85 -27.24 -1.39 21.86
N LEU A 86 -27.66 -2.51 21.27
CA LEU A 86 -28.95 -3.13 21.57
C LEU A 86 -28.89 -4.11 22.74
N GLN A 87 -27.76 -4.81 22.93
CA GLN A 87 -27.57 -5.79 23.99
C GLN A 87 -27.83 -5.23 25.42
N PRO A 88 -27.28 -4.07 25.83
CA PRO A 88 -27.54 -3.51 27.16
C PRO A 88 -28.94 -2.91 27.35
N ARG A 89 -29.79 -2.89 26.30
CA ARG A 89 -31.17 -2.40 26.39
C ARG A 89 -32.20 -3.53 26.56
N LEU A 90 -31.77 -4.78 26.43
CA LEU A 90 -32.60 -5.98 26.52
C LEU A 90 -32.39 -6.75 27.83
N GLU A 91 -31.40 -6.35 28.63
CA GLU A 91 -31.12 -6.79 30.01
C GLU A 91 -31.65 -5.75 31.01
#